data_AF-A0A351ANN0-F1
#
_entry.id   AF-A0A351ANN0-F1
#
_cell.length_a   1.000
_cell.length_b   1.000
_cell.length_c   1.000
_cell.angle_alpha   90.00
_cell.angle_beta   90.00
_cell.angle_gamma   90.00
#
_symmetry.space_group_name_H-M   'P 1'
#
loop_
_entity.id
_entity.type
_entity.pdbx_description
1 polymer ?
#
loop_
_entity_poly.entity_id
_entity_poly.type
_entity_poly.pdbx_seq_one_letter_code
_entity_poly.pdbx_strand_id
1 'polypeptide(L)' 'MSEKKFDYTKAVAELDEIATKVEDPATSLDDIGTLVKRSKELIESCRQYLRTVRDSIEEDKD' A
#
# COMPACT_ATOMS: atom_id res chain seq x y z
N MET A 1 1.88 -13.31 -20.45
CA MET A 1 1.09 -12.93 -19.26
C MET A 1 1.57 -11.56 -18.83
N SER A 2 0.77 -10.51 -18.98
CA SER A 2 1.19 -9.16 -18.63
C SER A 2 1.11 -9.02 -17.11
N GLU A 3 2.26 -8.91 -16.43
CA GLU A 3 2.31 -8.61 -15.00
C GLU A 3 1.58 -7.29 -14.78
N LYS A 4 0.51 -7.30 -13.96
CA LYS A 4 -0.17 -6.07 -13.60
C LYS A 4 0.84 -5.18 -12.87
N LYS A 5 1.26 -4.10 -13.54
CA LYS A 5 2.11 -3.07 -12.94
C LYS A 5 1.42 -2.58 -11.66
N PHE A 6 2.18 -2.52 -10.57
CA PHE A 6 1.69 -2.00 -9.31
C PHE A 6 1.12 -0.59 -9.49
N ASP A 7 -0.07 -0.35 -8.93
CA ASP A 7 -0.78 0.92 -9.00
C ASP A 7 -0.75 1.59 -7.62
N TYR A 8 0.18 2.53 -7.46
CA TYR A 8 0.40 3.24 -6.21
C TYR A 8 -0.86 3.98 -5.74
N THR A 9 -1.62 4.58 -6.65
CA THR A 9 -2.82 5.35 -6.31
C THR A 9 -3.90 4.45 -5.72
N LYS A 10 -4.11 3.27 -6.32
CA LYS A 10 -5.06 2.29 -5.78
C LYS A 10 -4.62 1.74 -4.42
N ALA A 11 -3.32 1.49 -4.24
CA ALA A 11 -2.80 1.00 -2.97
C ALA A 11 -2.99 2.03 -1.85
N VAL A 12 -2.81 3.32 -2.12
CA VAL A 12 -3.10 4.40 -1.16
C VAL A 12 -4.59 4.51 -0.86
N ALA A 13 -5.45 4.46 -1.88
CA ALA A 13 -6.90 4.48 -1.68
C ALA A 13 -7.37 3.30 -0.79
N GLU A 14 -6.81 2.10 -1.01
CA GLU A 14 -7.10 0.93 -0.16
C GLU A 14 -6.61 1.13 1.29
N LEU A 15 -5.46 1.80 1.50
CA LEU A 15 -4.98 2.14 2.84
C LEU A 15 -5.93 3.12 3.56
N ASP A 16 -6.50 4.10 2.86
CA ASP A 16 -7.47 5.05 3.42
C ASP A 16 -8.79 4.34 3.80
N GLU A 17 -9.24 3.40 2.98
CA GLU A 17 -10.40 2.55 3.29
C GLU A 17 -10.13 1.67 4.52
N ILE A 18 -8.92 1.11 4.65
CA ILE A 18 -8.55 0.33 5.82
C ILE A 18 -8.52 1.20 7.07
N ALA A 19 -7.94 2.40 7.01
CA ALA A 19 -7.92 3.34 8.13
C ALA A 19 -9.36 3.64 8.61
N THR A 20 -10.25 3.95 7.67
CA THR A 20 -11.68 4.19 7.95
C THR A 20 -12.34 3.00 8.68
N LYS A 21 -12.06 1.77 8.23
CA LYS A 21 -12.62 0.56 8.86
C LYS A 21 -12.04 0.29 10.24
N VAL A 22 -10.74 0.49 10.44
CA VAL A 22 -10.09 0.27 11.73
C VAL A 22 -10.55 1.28 12.78
N GLU A 23 -10.87 2.51 12.36
CA GLU A 23 -11.40 3.56 13.24
C GLU A 23 -12.90 3.40 13.56
N ASP A 24 -13.62 2.55 12.82
CA ASP A 24 -15.03 2.25 13.09
C ASP A 24 -15.17 1.33 14.32
N PRO A 25 -15.83 1.78 15.41
CA PRO A 25 -16.03 0.96 16.61
C PRO A 25 -16.93 -0.26 16.39
N ALA A 26 -17.62 -0.37 15.26
CA ALA A 26 -18.39 -1.55 14.88
C ALA A 26 -17.52 -2.67 14.26
N THR A 27 -16.27 -2.38 13.90
CA THR A 27 -15.35 -3.37 13.32
C THR A 27 -14.87 -4.35 14.40
N SER A 28 -14.95 -5.65 14.10
CA SER A 28 -14.54 -6.69 15.04
C SER A 28 -13.02 -6.74 15.22
N LEU A 29 -12.55 -7.24 16.37
CA LEU A 29 -11.11 -7.38 16.62
C LEU A 29 -10.42 -8.33 15.63
N ASP A 30 -11.11 -9.37 15.17
CA ASP A 30 -10.59 -10.31 14.16
C ASP A 30 -10.45 -9.63 12.79
N ASP A 31 -11.39 -8.76 12.42
CA ASP A 31 -11.32 -7.96 11.21
C ASP A 31 -10.19 -6.93 11.28
N ILE A 32 -9.98 -6.28 12.42
CA ILE A 32 -8.86 -5.35 12.64
C ILE A 32 -7.52 -6.07 12.39
N GLY A 33 -7.34 -7.29 12.89
CA GLY A 33 -6.13 -8.08 12.65
C GLY A 33 -5.88 -8.33 11.16
N THR A 34 -6.93 -8.66 10.42
CA THR A 34 -6.86 -8.89 8.96
C THR A 34 -6.54 -7.59 8.20
N LEU A 35 -7.19 -6.50 8.57
CA LEU A 35 -6.98 -5.16 7.99
C LEU A 35 -5.55 -4.66 8.20
N VAL A 36 -5.02 -4.78 9.43
CA VAL A 36 -3.64 -4.38 9.74
C VAL A 36 -2.62 -5.21 8.95
N LYS A 37 -2.84 -6.52 8.79
CA LYS A 37 -2.00 -7.36 7.95
C LYS A 37 -2.01 -6.88 6.50
N ARG A 38 -3.19 -6.57 5.95
CA ARG A 38 -3.32 -6.05 4.58
C ARG A 38 -2.61 -4.70 4.42
N SER A 39 -2.75 -3.79 5.38
CA SER A 39 -2.03 -2.51 5.37
C SER A 39 -0.51 -2.69 5.30
N LYS A 40 0.03 -3.67 6.04
CA LYS A 40 1.47 -3.98 6.00
C LYS A 40 1.93 -4.34 4.58
N GLU A 41 1.21 -5.23 3.90
CA GLU A 41 1.53 -5.67 2.52
C GLU A 41 1.47 -4.51 1.53
N LEU A 42 0.46 -3.64 1.66
CA LEU A 42 0.32 -2.43 0.83
C LEU A 42 1.48 -1.45 1.05
N ILE A 43 1.84 -1.18 2.32
CA ILE A 43 2.94 -0.29 2.67
C ILE A 43 4.27 -0.81 2.13
N GLU A 44 4.54 -2.11 2.22
CA GLU A 44 5.75 -2.73 1.65
C GLU A 44 5.82 -2.52 0.14
N SER A 45 4.70 -2.74 -0.56
CA SER A 45 4.60 -2.53 -2.01
C SER A 45 4.79 -1.06 -2.40
N CYS A 46 4.15 -0.14 -1.67
CA CYS A 46 4.31 1.31 -1.84
C CYS A 46 5.77 1.74 -1.66
N ARG A 47 6.45 1.26 -0.61
CA ARG A 47 7.86 1.56 -0.34
C ARG A 47 8.76 1.05 -1.45
N GLN A 48 8.51 -0.16 -1.96
CA GLN A 48 9.27 -0.72 -3.08
C GLN A 48 9.11 0.14 -4.34
N TYR A 49 7.87 0.50 -4.68
CA TYR A 49 7.59 1.37 -5.82
C TYR A 49 8.32 2.72 -5.73
N LEU A 50 8.25 3.39 -4.58
CA LEU A 50 8.92 4.68 -4.39
C LEU A 50 10.45 4.59 -4.47
N ARG A 51 11.05 3.49 -4.02
CA ARG A 51 12.49 3.24 -4.21
C ARG A 51 12.84 3.13 -5.69
N THR A 52 12.09 2.34 -6.45
CA THR A 52 12.30 2.22 -7.90
C THR A 52 12.17 3.57 -8.61
N VAL A 53 11.20 4.39 -8.23
CA VAL A 53 11.06 5.75 -8.78
C VAL A 53 12.26 6.63 -8.43
N ARG A 54 12.71 6.61 -7.16
CA ARG A 54 13.91 7.36 -6.74
C ARG A 54 15.14 6.93 -7.53
N ASP A 55 15.38 5.63 -7.63
CA ASP A 55 16.56 5.07 -8.28
C ASP A 55 16.58 5.46 -9.77
N SER A 56 15.43 5.47 -10.46
CA SER A 56 15.34 5.96 -11.84
C SER A 56 15.68 7.45 -12.00
N ILE A 57 15.35 8.29 -11.01
CA ILE A 57 15.68 9.73 -11.04
C ILE A 57 17.17 9.95 -10.76
N GLU A 58 17.81 9.07 -9.99
CA GLU A 58 19.25 9.13 -9.69
C GLU A 58 20.08 8.63 -10.87
N GLU A 59 19.67 7.55 -11.55
CA GLU A 59 20.33 7.03 -12.76
C GLU A 59 20.30 8.03 -13.93
N ASP A 60 19.25 8.85 -14.06
CA ASP A 60 19.13 9.87 -15.12
C ASP A 60 20.04 11.11 -14.90
N LYS A 61 20.80 11.20 -13.81
CA LYS A 61 21.63 12.37 -13.45
C LYS A 61 23.14 12.21 -13.70
N ASP A 62 23.59 11.04 -14.14
CA ASP A 62 24.99 10.75 -14.52
C ASP A 62 25.19 10.72 -16.06
#